data_AF-A0A4Q1D115-F1
#
_entry.id   AF-A0A4Q1D115-F1
#
_cell.length_a   1.000
_cell.length_b   1.000
_cell.length_c   1.000
_cell.angle_alpha   90.00
_cell.angle_beta   90.00
_cell.angle_gamma   90.00
#
_symmetry.space_group_name_H-M   'P 1'
#
loop_
_entity.id
_entity.type
_entity.pdbx_description
1 polymer ?
#
loop_
_entity_poly.entity_id
_entity_poly.type
_entity_poly.pdbx_seq_one_letter_code
_entity_poly.pdbx_strand_id
1 'polypeptide(L)'
;MLRVYCDSNIFRYLKPEHPSFSKDLLEAFETLRDKMVFTFSEAHFNDLKDSDPDYAAKDLVLMERYVKDHYFKHDFITSKQTVCCLTTPTYGFNQYDWDAYRNAGQKNMFDLDTLFPDSEEDELGLMKLLKQSMGLLYDMPVSPLIQNMNIDKMEGGHKEYFQKLLPNYSESMTLGDLMRGLWPYGQKLLNDPQELSALRKYISEYENRDDYSFEKWGMDFNERLMDTSMGKTFEEFINGLLTENQKSNLYYRFNYTYTLLEMYNITQERIGRKGKPKKFNFESLNVDALHAWFASFSDYLVTDDKGMQVKAAITYHLLGIPTKILSSADFLNLYLNFNEEEAASNLLTKVINDVKNQHLINDVTNRNLCCKTFKSTQHYLNYANRFQIVEFENELHITLYCYREDYIYGYMYAEVRVLVNKLLHILGIDDESKGSFELPCDDIPPGTVIRKWTKDLLTWSIEASDNTHNTLFINIKLPKP
;
A
#
# COMPACT_ATOMS: atom_id res chain seq x y z
N MET A 1 -16.54 4.28 1.10
CA MET A 1 -16.42 4.71 2.51
C MET A 1 -14.99 5.15 2.78
N LEU A 2 -14.70 5.65 3.97
CA LEU A 2 -13.34 5.83 4.47
C LEU A 2 -12.72 4.45 4.66
N ARG A 3 -11.56 4.26 4.03
CA ARG A 3 -10.75 3.06 4.12
C ARG A 3 -9.63 3.28 5.12
N VAL A 4 -9.48 2.35 6.05
CA VAL A 4 -8.45 2.41 7.08
C VAL A 4 -7.61 1.15 6.97
N TYR A 5 -6.31 1.33 6.78
CA TYR A 5 -5.33 0.26 6.86
C TYR A 5 -4.61 0.39 8.19
N CYS A 6 -4.63 -0.66 8.99
CA CYS A 6 -3.94 -0.69 10.28
C CYS A 6 -2.77 -1.64 10.19
N ASP A 7 -1.61 -1.23 10.69
CA ASP A 7 -0.46 -2.11 10.89
C ASP A 7 -0.76 -3.17 11.97
N SER A 8 -0.03 -4.29 11.94
CA SER A 8 -0.14 -5.40 12.89
C SER A 8 0.01 -4.95 14.34
N ASN A 9 0.83 -3.92 14.63
CA ASN A 9 0.98 -3.37 15.97
C ASN A 9 -0.35 -2.82 16.54
N ILE A 10 -1.21 -2.22 15.71
CA ILE A 10 -2.49 -1.66 16.12
C ILE A 10 -3.43 -2.75 16.60
N PHE A 11 -3.52 -3.87 15.87
CA PHE A 11 -4.34 -5.02 16.27
C PHE A 11 -3.85 -5.64 17.58
N ARG A 12 -2.53 -5.68 17.82
CA ARG A 12 -1.97 -6.14 19.10
C ARG A 12 -2.42 -5.26 20.27
N TYR A 13 -2.59 -3.95 20.07
CA TYR A 13 -3.06 -3.03 21.11
C TYR A 13 -4.54 -3.19 21.47
N LEU A 14 -5.31 -3.95 20.68
CA LEU A 14 -6.71 -4.26 20.99
C LEU A 14 -6.86 -5.43 21.98
N LYS A 15 -5.79 -6.17 22.25
CA LYS A 15 -5.81 -7.37 23.10
C LYS A 15 -5.59 -7.01 24.57
N PRO A 16 -6.53 -7.31 25.49
CA PRO A 16 -6.41 -7.00 26.91
C PRO A 16 -5.14 -7.55 27.58
N GLU A 17 -4.61 -8.66 27.09
CA GLU A 17 -3.40 -9.32 27.59
C GLU A 17 -2.09 -8.69 27.10
N HIS A 18 -2.12 -7.81 26.08
CA HIS A 18 -0.92 -7.22 25.51
C HIS A 18 -0.42 -6.03 26.37
N PRO A 19 0.90 -5.86 26.60
CA PRO A 19 1.42 -4.78 27.45
C PRO A 19 1.04 -3.36 26.99
N SER A 20 0.82 -3.18 25.69
CA SER A 20 0.42 -1.92 25.07
C SER A 20 -1.09 -1.86 24.79
N PHE A 21 -1.90 -2.64 25.52
CA PHE A 21 -3.35 -2.61 25.38
C PHE A 21 -3.91 -1.19 25.57
N SER A 22 -4.81 -0.79 24.68
CA SER A 22 -5.54 0.47 24.77
C SER A 22 -7.04 0.21 24.73
N LYS A 23 -7.71 0.45 25.87
CA LYS A 23 -9.17 0.33 25.98
C LYS A 23 -9.89 1.33 25.08
N ASP A 24 -9.40 2.56 25.00
CA ASP A 24 -10.00 3.61 24.19
C ASP A 24 -9.91 3.27 22.69
N LEU A 25 -8.79 2.67 22.28
CA LEU A 25 -8.62 2.19 20.91
C LEU A 25 -9.58 1.04 20.58
N LEU A 26 -9.75 0.10 21.51
CA LEU A 26 -10.74 -0.98 21.37
C LEU A 26 -12.16 -0.41 21.23
N GLU A 27 -12.55 0.55 22.08
CA GLU A 27 -13.86 1.21 22.01
C GLU A 27 -14.07 1.95 20.68
N ALA A 28 -13.05 2.64 20.18
CA ALA A 28 -13.09 3.27 18.87
C ALA A 28 -13.30 2.25 17.75
N PHE A 29 -12.59 1.12 17.78
CA PHE A 29 -12.75 0.04 16.80
C PHE A 29 -14.16 -0.57 16.86
N GLU A 30 -14.69 -0.87 18.05
CA GLU A 30 -16.06 -1.37 18.20
C GLU A 30 -17.11 -0.40 17.65
N THR A 31 -16.88 0.90 17.83
CA THR A 31 -17.79 1.94 17.35
C THR A 31 -17.73 2.12 15.83
N LEU A 32 -16.54 1.99 15.24
CA LEU A 32 -16.29 2.34 13.83
C LEU A 32 -16.34 1.15 12.86
N ARG A 33 -16.27 -0.11 13.34
CA ARG A 33 -16.20 -1.33 12.49
C ARG A 33 -17.32 -1.49 11.45
N ASP A 34 -18.46 -0.84 11.68
CA ASP A 34 -19.63 -0.85 10.78
C ASP A 34 -19.89 0.52 10.13
N LYS A 35 -19.04 1.51 10.40
CA LYS A 35 -19.07 2.88 9.84
C LYS A 35 -17.95 3.16 8.86
N MET A 36 -16.95 2.28 8.78
CA MET A 36 -15.73 2.39 7.98
C MET A 36 -15.38 1.03 7.38
N VAL A 37 -14.42 1.04 6.45
CA VAL A 37 -13.88 -0.19 5.85
C VAL A 37 -12.44 -0.35 6.33
N PHE A 38 -12.24 -1.24 7.29
CA PHE A 38 -10.89 -1.66 7.69
C PHE A 38 -10.38 -2.69 6.69
N THR A 39 -9.13 -2.56 6.28
CA THR A 39 -8.51 -3.38 5.23
C THR A 39 -7.24 -4.07 5.76
N PHE A 40 -6.85 -5.16 5.12
CA PHE A 40 -5.62 -5.89 5.43
C PHE A 40 -4.96 -6.42 4.15
N SER A 41 -3.79 -7.03 4.27
CA SER A 41 -2.99 -7.49 3.12
C SER A 41 -2.06 -8.64 3.49
N GLU A 42 -1.30 -9.13 2.50
CA GLU A 42 -0.23 -10.13 2.69
C GLU A 42 0.90 -9.66 3.60
N ALA A 43 1.07 -8.34 3.82
CA ALA A 43 2.06 -7.83 4.77
C ALA A 43 1.78 -8.34 6.20
N HIS A 44 0.51 -8.42 6.58
CA HIS A 44 0.10 -8.98 7.87
C HIS A 44 0.40 -10.48 7.99
N PHE A 45 0.28 -11.21 6.88
CA PHE A 45 0.62 -12.62 6.86
C PHE A 45 2.13 -12.81 7.05
N ASN A 46 2.94 -11.95 6.43
CA ASN A 46 4.38 -11.96 6.62
C ASN A 46 4.81 -11.66 8.06
N ASP A 47 4.07 -10.82 8.80
CA ASP A 47 4.33 -10.59 10.23
C ASP A 47 4.04 -11.83 11.10
N LEU A 48 3.11 -12.68 10.67
CA LEU A 48 2.63 -13.83 11.46
C LEU A 48 3.26 -15.16 11.07
N LYS A 49 3.90 -15.27 9.90
CA LYS A 49 4.40 -16.55 9.33
C LYS A 49 5.38 -17.32 10.22
N ASP A 50 6.13 -16.59 11.04
CA ASP A 50 7.14 -17.15 11.96
C ASP A 50 6.73 -17.00 13.45
N SER A 51 5.49 -16.56 13.71
CA SER A 51 4.94 -16.49 15.06
C SER A 51 4.54 -17.88 15.56
N ASP A 52 4.37 -18.01 16.88
CA ASP A 52 3.75 -19.19 17.47
C ASP A 52 2.36 -19.46 16.83
N PRO A 53 2.03 -20.69 16.41
CA PRO A 53 0.79 -20.97 15.70
C PRO A 53 -0.48 -20.59 16.48
N ASP A 54 -0.51 -20.79 17.80
CA ASP A 54 -1.67 -20.43 18.63
C ASP A 54 -1.79 -18.90 18.76
N TYR A 55 -0.66 -18.20 18.81
CA TYR A 55 -0.63 -16.74 18.76
C TYR A 55 -1.15 -16.23 17.40
N ALA A 56 -0.60 -16.74 16.30
CA ALA A 56 -1.01 -16.33 14.95
C ALA A 56 -2.50 -16.57 14.70
N ALA A 57 -3.03 -17.73 15.12
CA ALA A 57 -4.45 -18.04 14.98
C ALA A 57 -5.35 -17.04 15.74
N LYS A 58 -4.98 -16.66 16.97
CA LYS A 58 -5.73 -15.66 17.76
C LYS A 58 -5.68 -14.28 17.11
N ASP A 59 -4.52 -13.90 16.57
CA ASP A 59 -4.33 -12.62 15.87
C ASP A 59 -5.22 -12.53 14.63
N LEU A 60 -5.23 -13.59 13.81
CA LEU A 60 -6.04 -13.64 12.59
C LEU A 60 -7.54 -13.55 12.90
N VAL A 61 -8.02 -14.27 13.91
CA VAL A 61 -9.43 -14.22 14.34
C VAL A 61 -9.80 -12.83 14.85
N LEU A 62 -8.93 -12.19 15.62
CA LEU A 62 -9.15 -10.82 16.09
C LEU A 62 -9.20 -9.83 14.92
N MET A 63 -8.25 -9.92 13.98
CA MET A 63 -8.22 -9.07 12.80
C MET A 63 -9.50 -9.25 11.97
N GLU A 64 -9.91 -10.48 11.72
CA GLU A 64 -11.09 -10.85 10.93
C GLU A 64 -12.37 -10.22 11.46
N ARG A 65 -12.50 -10.03 12.78
CA ARG A 65 -13.62 -9.30 13.39
C ARG A 65 -13.79 -7.88 12.85
N TYR A 66 -12.68 -7.20 12.55
CA TYR A 66 -12.69 -5.79 12.14
C TYR A 66 -12.52 -5.62 10.63
N VAL A 67 -11.57 -6.32 10.03
CA VAL A 67 -11.26 -6.22 8.60
C VAL A 67 -12.17 -7.08 7.74
N LYS A 68 -12.88 -8.05 8.35
CA LYS A 68 -13.80 -8.97 7.68
C LYS A 68 -13.10 -9.69 6.53
N ASP A 69 -13.51 -9.44 5.30
CA ASP A 69 -13.01 -10.03 4.07
C ASP A 69 -12.32 -9.01 3.14
N HIS A 70 -11.97 -7.81 3.65
CA HIS A 70 -11.46 -6.72 2.82
C HIS A 70 -9.94 -6.83 2.58
N TYR A 71 -9.56 -7.73 1.68
CA TYR A 71 -8.17 -8.10 1.44
C TYR A 71 -7.56 -7.37 0.23
N PHE A 72 -6.41 -6.71 0.43
CA PHE A 72 -5.58 -6.25 -0.67
C PHE A 72 -4.52 -7.28 -1.04
N LYS A 73 -4.37 -7.51 -2.35
CA LYS A 73 -3.34 -8.38 -2.93
C LYS A 73 -2.67 -7.68 -4.09
N HIS A 74 -1.34 -7.77 -4.16
CA HIS A 74 -0.62 -7.37 -5.37
C HIS A 74 -0.43 -8.58 -6.29
N ASP A 75 -0.90 -8.48 -7.53
CA ASP A 75 -0.67 -9.53 -8.53
C ASP A 75 0.61 -9.23 -9.30
N PHE A 76 1.69 -9.92 -8.95
CA PHE A 76 3.00 -9.75 -9.58
C PHE A 76 3.11 -10.31 -11.00
N ILE A 77 2.16 -11.15 -11.43
CA ILE A 77 2.30 -11.96 -12.65
C ILE A 77 1.42 -11.41 -13.77
N THR A 78 0.11 -11.35 -13.53
CA THR A 78 -0.88 -11.12 -14.60
C THR A 78 -1.15 -9.64 -14.81
N SER A 79 -1.67 -8.97 -13.79
CA SER A 79 -2.08 -7.56 -13.90
C SER A 79 -0.98 -6.57 -13.50
N LYS A 80 -0.02 -6.98 -12.65
CA LYS A 80 1.00 -6.08 -12.05
C LYS A 80 0.36 -4.93 -11.26
N GLN A 81 -0.83 -5.18 -10.72
CA GLN A 81 -1.65 -4.22 -10.02
C GLN A 81 -2.04 -4.77 -8.65
N THR A 82 -2.31 -3.83 -7.73
CA THR A 82 -2.96 -4.16 -6.46
C THR A 82 -4.46 -4.19 -6.66
N VAL A 83 -5.09 -5.27 -6.23
CA VAL A 83 -6.54 -5.48 -6.32
C VAL A 83 -7.12 -5.73 -4.93
N CYS A 84 -8.41 -5.44 -4.78
CA CYS A 84 -9.20 -5.85 -3.61
C CYS A 84 -9.89 -7.18 -3.90
N CYS A 85 -9.77 -8.13 -2.98
CA CYS A 85 -10.40 -9.45 -3.04
C CYS A 85 -11.25 -9.69 -1.79
N LEU A 86 -12.18 -10.64 -1.86
CA LEU A 86 -12.99 -11.10 -0.74
C LEU A 86 -12.35 -12.33 -0.11
N THR A 87 -11.49 -12.10 0.89
CA THR A 87 -10.72 -13.14 1.58
C THR A 87 -10.63 -12.74 3.04
N THR A 88 -10.95 -13.64 3.97
CA THR A 88 -10.76 -13.36 5.41
C THR A 88 -9.30 -13.59 5.83
N PRO A 89 -8.79 -12.93 6.89
CA PRO A 89 -7.43 -13.15 7.37
C PRO A 89 -7.12 -14.62 7.64
N THR A 90 -8.00 -15.32 8.35
CA THR A 90 -7.80 -16.74 8.69
C THR A 90 -7.74 -17.62 7.45
N TYR A 91 -8.69 -17.46 6.53
CA TYR A 91 -8.71 -18.24 5.30
C TYR A 91 -7.48 -17.95 4.45
N GLY A 92 -7.17 -16.67 4.21
CA GLY A 92 -6.07 -16.23 3.37
C GLY A 92 -4.70 -16.68 3.87
N PHE A 93 -4.43 -16.57 5.18
CA PHE A 93 -3.17 -17.02 5.77
C PHE A 93 -2.94 -18.53 5.58
N ASN A 94 -4.01 -19.32 5.70
CA ASN A 94 -3.95 -20.78 5.54
C ASN A 94 -3.85 -21.25 4.08
N GLN A 95 -4.01 -20.35 3.09
CA GLN A 95 -3.77 -20.69 1.68
C GLN A 95 -2.27 -20.67 1.32
N TYR A 96 -1.42 -20.08 2.15
CA TYR A 96 0.02 -20.02 1.89
C TYR A 96 0.70 -21.31 2.34
N ASP A 97 1.52 -21.87 1.46
CA ASP A 97 2.48 -22.90 1.83
C ASP A 97 3.71 -22.24 2.43
N TRP A 98 3.65 -21.99 3.74
CA TRP A 98 4.74 -21.35 4.48
C TRP A 98 6.01 -22.21 4.53
N ASP A 99 5.89 -23.53 4.40
CA ASP A 99 7.05 -24.42 4.33
C ASP A 99 7.75 -24.28 2.98
N ALA A 100 6.99 -24.27 1.88
CA ALA A 100 7.55 -23.96 0.57
C ALA A 100 8.20 -22.57 0.53
N TYR A 101 7.57 -21.56 1.14
CA TYR A 101 8.12 -20.21 1.25
C TYR A 101 9.48 -20.20 1.99
N ARG A 102 9.54 -20.81 3.18
CA ARG A 102 10.78 -20.92 3.97
C ARG A 102 11.86 -21.67 3.21
N ASN A 103 11.48 -22.76 2.55
CA ASN A 103 12.40 -23.57 1.74
C ASN A 103 12.92 -22.80 0.51
N ALA A 104 12.10 -21.98 -0.14
CA ALA A 104 12.51 -21.16 -1.28
C ALA A 104 13.57 -20.12 -0.89
N GLY A 105 13.47 -19.53 0.32
CA GLY A 105 14.48 -18.60 0.83
C GLY A 105 15.82 -19.26 1.20
N GLN A 106 15.81 -20.56 1.53
CA GLN A 106 17.00 -21.31 1.95
C GLN A 106 17.72 -22.01 0.80
N LYS A 107 16.98 -22.50 -0.20
CA LYS A 107 17.55 -23.16 -1.38
C LYS A 107 18.24 -22.14 -2.27
N ASN A 108 19.34 -22.53 -2.90
CA ASN A 108 19.98 -21.68 -3.90
C ASN A 108 19.03 -21.52 -5.09
N MET A 109 18.43 -20.34 -5.24
CA MET A 109 17.50 -20.03 -6.32
C MET A 109 18.18 -20.01 -7.71
N PHE A 110 19.49 -20.17 -7.77
CA PHE A 110 20.28 -20.29 -9.00
C PHE A 110 20.80 -21.70 -9.22
N ASP A 111 20.32 -22.68 -8.48
CA ASP A 111 20.60 -24.08 -8.74
C ASP A 111 19.61 -24.65 -9.77
N LEU A 112 20.10 -24.90 -10.98
CA LEU A 112 19.29 -25.42 -12.09
C LEU A 112 18.72 -26.81 -11.82
N ASP A 113 19.39 -27.63 -11.01
CA ASP A 113 18.87 -28.96 -10.64
C ASP A 113 17.69 -28.85 -9.68
N THR A 114 17.72 -27.84 -8.81
CA THR A 114 16.61 -27.52 -7.90
C THR A 114 15.44 -26.86 -8.62
N LEU A 115 15.71 -25.95 -9.57
CA LEU A 115 14.67 -25.25 -10.33
C LEU A 115 14.00 -26.13 -11.39
N PHE A 116 14.76 -27.01 -12.00
CA PHE A 116 14.33 -27.90 -13.09
C PHE A 116 14.68 -29.34 -12.71
N PRO A 117 13.98 -29.92 -11.73
CA PRO A 117 14.20 -31.31 -11.34
C PRO A 117 13.88 -32.21 -12.53
N ASP A 118 14.70 -33.23 -12.72
CA ASP A 118 14.45 -34.23 -13.75
C ASP A 118 13.20 -35.04 -13.33
N SER A 119 12.06 -34.79 -13.99
CA SER A 119 10.82 -35.52 -13.72
C SER A 119 10.59 -36.59 -14.79
N GLU A 120 10.17 -37.78 -14.36
CA GLU A 120 9.77 -38.86 -15.28
C GLU A 120 8.45 -38.54 -16.01
N GLU A 121 7.70 -37.53 -15.55
CA GLU A 121 6.42 -37.07 -16.11
C GLU A 121 6.57 -36.03 -17.24
N ASP A 122 7.79 -35.53 -17.53
CA ASP A 122 8.06 -34.61 -18.65
C ASP A 122 8.10 -35.38 -20.00
N GLU A 123 6.93 -35.86 -20.45
CA GLU A 123 6.78 -36.62 -21.71
C GLU A 123 7.34 -35.91 -22.95
N LEU A 124 7.39 -34.57 -22.94
CA LEU A 124 7.91 -33.76 -24.05
C LEU A 124 9.40 -33.39 -23.93
N GLY A 125 10.05 -33.68 -22.79
CA GLY A 125 11.44 -33.28 -22.53
C GLY A 125 11.64 -31.75 -22.50
N LEU A 126 10.57 -30.98 -22.28
CA LEU A 126 10.61 -29.52 -22.26
C LEU A 126 11.45 -29.00 -21.10
N MET A 127 11.37 -29.66 -19.94
CA MET A 127 12.15 -29.26 -18.78
C MET A 127 13.63 -29.52 -18.96
N LYS A 128 13.96 -30.66 -19.59
CA LYS A 128 15.34 -30.95 -19.98
C LYS A 128 15.90 -29.91 -20.95
N LEU A 129 15.11 -29.48 -21.93
CA LEU A 129 15.50 -28.46 -22.91
C LEU A 129 15.65 -27.07 -22.28
N LEU A 130 14.77 -26.69 -21.35
CA LEU A 130 14.89 -25.46 -20.56
C LEU A 130 16.15 -25.48 -19.69
N LYS A 131 16.39 -26.58 -18.97
CA LYS A 131 17.59 -26.78 -18.14
C LYS A 131 18.87 -26.67 -18.96
N GLN A 132 18.91 -27.28 -20.16
CA GLN A 132 20.05 -27.18 -21.08
C GLN A 132 20.24 -25.74 -21.60
N SER A 133 19.16 -25.07 -22.02
CA SER A 133 19.20 -23.68 -22.48
C SER A 133 19.71 -22.74 -21.40
N MET A 134 19.23 -22.89 -20.16
CA MET A 134 19.69 -22.13 -19.01
C MET A 134 21.13 -22.47 -18.63
N GLY A 135 21.54 -23.74 -18.76
CA GLY A 135 22.94 -24.16 -18.59
C GLY A 135 23.89 -23.41 -19.52
N LEU A 136 23.55 -23.28 -20.81
CA LEU A 136 24.35 -22.51 -21.76
C LEU A 136 24.48 -21.03 -21.38
N LEU A 137 23.43 -20.42 -20.83
CA LEU A 137 23.48 -19.04 -20.32
C LEU A 137 24.36 -18.95 -19.06
N TYR A 138 24.25 -19.93 -18.17
CA TYR A 138 25.05 -20.00 -16.94
C TYR A 138 26.54 -20.15 -17.25
N ASP A 139 26.90 -20.90 -18.30
CA ASP A 139 28.29 -21.13 -18.70
C ASP A 139 28.93 -19.95 -19.45
N MET A 140 28.16 -18.89 -19.76
CA MET A 140 28.74 -17.70 -20.40
C MET A 140 29.77 -17.02 -19.48
N PRO A 141 30.93 -16.59 -20.00
CA PRO A 141 31.91 -15.85 -19.21
C PRO A 141 31.34 -14.49 -18.81
N VAL A 142 31.64 -14.03 -17.58
CA VAL A 142 31.20 -12.71 -17.09
C VAL A 142 32.10 -11.57 -17.53
N SER A 143 33.29 -11.86 -18.06
CA SER A 143 34.23 -10.83 -18.50
C SER A 143 33.63 -9.77 -19.44
N PRO A 144 32.70 -10.08 -20.37
CA PRO A 144 32.07 -9.05 -21.21
C PRO A 144 31.12 -8.12 -20.44
N LEU A 145 30.55 -8.57 -19.32
CA LEU A 145 29.63 -7.79 -18.49
C LEU A 145 30.38 -6.84 -17.54
N ILE A 146 31.64 -7.15 -17.23
CA ILE A 146 32.41 -6.52 -16.15
C ILE A 146 33.67 -5.82 -16.69
N GLN A 147 33.77 -5.60 -18.01
CA GLN A 147 34.96 -5.06 -18.71
C GLN A 147 35.56 -3.77 -18.13
N ASN A 148 34.78 -3.01 -17.35
CA ASN A 148 35.19 -1.74 -16.76
C ASN A 148 35.51 -1.80 -15.25
N MET A 149 35.34 -2.94 -14.57
CA MET A 149 35.79 -3.07 -13.18
C MET A 149 37.25 -3.47 -13.12
N ASN A 150 38.10 -2.55 -12.70
CA ASN A 150 39.49 -2.84 -12.40
C ASN A 150 39.67 -3.08 -10.90
N ILE A 151 39.51 -4.34 -10.48
CA ILE A 151 39.58 -4.73 -9.06
C ILE A 151 40.99 -4.55 -8.49
N ASP A 152 42.03 -4.66 -9.32
CA ASP A 152 43.42 -4.43 -8.90
C ASP A 152 43.69 -2.97 -8.55
N LYS A 153 42.90 -2.04 -9.10
CA LYS A 153 42.93 -0.61 -8.75
C LYS A 153 42.03 -0.25 -7.56
N MET A 154 41.26 -1.18 -7.02
CA MET A 154 40.48 -0.93 -5.81
C MET A 154 41.39 -0.97 -4.60
N GLU A 155 41.37 0.10 -3.80
CA GLU A 155 42.17 0.22 -2.57
C GLU A 155 41.28 0.27 -1.32
N GLY A 156 41.85 -0.15 -0.18
CA GLY A 156 41.21 -0.07 1.14
C GLY A 156 39.88 -0.81 1.25
N GLY A 157 38.90 -0.18 1.90
CA GLY A 157 37.59 -0.76 2.22
C GLY A 157 36.75 -1.18 1.01
N HIS A 158 36.98 -0.62 -0.18
CA HIS A 158 36.31 -1.04 -1.41
C HIS A 158 36.65 -2.47 -1.81
N LYS A 159 37.94 -2.82 -1.72
CA LYS A 159 38.43 -4.16 -2.07
C LYS A 159 37.93 -5.20 -1.08
N GLU A 160 37.94 -4.87 0.21
CA GLU A 160 37.40 -5.73 1.28
C GLU A 160 35.90 -5.97 1.12
N TYR A 161 35.13 -4.91 0.85
CA TYR A 161 33.69 -5.02 0.64
C TYR A 161 33.35 -5.79 -0.64
N PHE A 162 34.07 -5.54 -1.75
CA PHE A 162 33.91 -6.29 -2.99
C PHE A 162 34.21 -7.78 -2.81
N GLN A 163 35.29 -8.13 -2.11
CA GLN A 163 35.62 -9.52 -1.79
C GLN A 163 34.57 -10.19 -0.88
N LYS A 164 33.89 -9.41 -0.05
CA LYS A 164 32.76 -9.88 0.76
C LYS A 164 31.52 -10.16 -0.09
N LEU A 165 31.22 -9.29 -1.07
CA LEU A 165 30.10 -9.45 -2.01
C LEU A 165 30.31 -10.66 -2.92
N LEU A 166 31.50 -10.77 -3.49
CA LEU A 166 31.84 -11.77 -4.49
C LEU A 166 33.18 -12.44 -4.13
N PRO A 167 33.15 -13.44 -3.23
CA PRO A 167 34.36 -14.15 -2.85
C PRO A 167 34.93 -14.90 -4.05
N ASN A 168 36.26 -14.89 -4.17
CA ASN A 168 37.00 -15.61 -5.21
C ASN A 168 36.66 -15.19 -6.65
N TYR A 169 36.31 -13.91 -6.89
CA TYR A 169 36.15 -13.39 -8.24
C TYR A 169 37.35 -13.74 -9.14
N SER A 170 37.05 -14.19 -10.37
CA SER A 170 38.02 -14.29 -11.46
C SER A 170 37.40 -13.79 -12.77
N GLU A 171 38.21 -13.24 -13.67
CA GLU A 171 37.74 -12.82 -15.00
C GLU A 171 37.24 -14.00 -15.85
N SER A 172 37.66 -15.23 -15.52
CA SER A 172 37.23 -16.47 -16.16
C SER A 172 35.94 -17.05 -15.57
N MET A 173 35.35 -16.39 -14.57
CA MET A 173 34.15 -16.85 -13.90
C MET A 173 32.98 -16.91 -14.90
N THR A 174 32.15 -17.95 -14.78
CA THR A 174 30.91 -18.04 -15.57
C THR A 174 29.78 -17.25 -14.91
N LEU A 175 28.70 -16.96 -15.63
CA LEU A 175 27.52 -16.30 -15.07
C LEU A 175 26.96 -17.12 -13.90
N GLY A 176 26.94 -18.45 -14.02
CA GLY A 176 26.52 -19.35 -12.95
C GLY A 176 27.42 -19.26 -11.72
N ASP A 177 28.74 -19.19 -11.90
CA ASP A 177 29.68 -18.98 -10.79
C ASP A 177 29.48 -17.62 -10.10
N LEU A 178 29.21 -16.56 -10.87
CA LEU A 178 28.89 -15.23 -10.34
C LEU A 178 27.62 -15.27 -9.49
N MET A 179 26.54 -15.83 -10.03
CA MET A 179 25.25 -15.93 -9.33
C MET A 179 25.37 -16.77 -8.05
N ARG A 180 26.10 -17.90 -8.10
CA ARG A 180 26.40 -18.73 -6.92
C ARG A 180 27.28 -18.00 -5.90
N GLY A 181 28.22 -17.18 -6.35
CA GLY A 181 29.10 -16.38 -5.48
C GLY A 181 28.34 -15.26 -4.77
N LEU A 182 27.40 -14.60 -5.45
CA LEU A 182 26.58 -13.51 -4.89
C LEU A 182 25.49 -14.02 -3.95
N TRP A 183 24.96 -15.22 -4.19
CA TRP A 183 23.80 -15.75 -3.46
C TRP A 183 23.97 -15.80 -1.94
N PRO A 184 25.08 -16.32 -1.36
CA PRO A 184 25.29 -16.32 0.09
C PRO A 184 25.28 -14.92 0.70
N TYR A 185 25.84 -13.92 0.01
CA TYR A 185 25.78 -12.54 0.47
C TYR A 185 24.34 -12.02 0.42
N GLY A 186 23.62 -12.27 -0.68
CA GLY A 186 22.20 -11.92 -0.82
C GLY A 186 21.34 -12.52 0.29
N GLN A 187 21.49 -13.81 0.60
CA GLN A 187 20.78 -14.47 1.71
C GLN A 187 21.08 -13.82 3.06
N LYS A 188 22.34 -13.45 3.32
CA LYS A 188 22.67 -12.76 4.58
C LYS A 188 22.11 -11.34 4.61
N LEU A 189 22.11 -10.61 3.49
CA LEU A 189 21.49 -9.28 3.44
C LEU A 189 19.98 -9.35 3.70
N LEU A 190 19.31 -10.37 3.16
CA LEU A 190 17.88 -10.61 3.38
C LEU A 190 17.55 -10.89 4.85
N ASN A 191 18.36 -11.73 5.52
CA ASN A 191 18.00 -12.33 6.80
C ASN A 191 18.79 -11.81 8.01
N ASP A 192 20.03 -11.31 7.84
CA ASP A 192 20.93 -10.90 8.92
C ASP A 192 20.96 -9.36 9.10
N PRO A 193 20.46 -8.85 10.26
CA PRO A 193 20.51 -7.42 10.56
C PRO A 193 21.92 -6.80 10.61
N GLN A 194 22.95 -7.62 10.87
CA GLN A 194 24.33 -7.14 10.92
C GLN A 194 24.85 -6.77 9.53
N GLU A 195 24.46 -7.52 8.50
CA GLU A 195 24.89 -7.26 7.13
C GLU A 195 24.31 -5.96 6.60
N LEU A 196 23.01 -5.72 6.80
CA LEU A 196 22.41 -4.44 6.41
C LEU A 196 23.04 -3.27 7.18
N SER A 197 23.33 -3.44 8.47
CA SER A 197 24.03 -2.43 9.28
C SER A 197 25.44 -2.15 8.75
N ALA A 198 26.15 -3.19 8.30
CA ALA A 198 27.49 -3.06 7.72
C ALA A 198 27.46 -2.33 6.37
N LEU A 199 26.51 -2.67 5.49
CA LEU A 199 26.30 -1.96 4.22
C LEU A 199 26.01 -0.47 4.45
N ARG A 200 25.11 -0.15 5.39
CA ARG A 200 24.80 1.24 5.75
C ARG A 200 26.01 1.98 6.29
N LYS A 201 26.82 1.32 7.13
CA LYS A 201 28.07 1.89 7.64
C LYS A 201 29.06 2.17 6.50
N TYR A 202 29.22 1.22 5.59
CA TYR A 202 30.06 1.40 4.40
C TYR A 202 29.63 2.64 3.61
N ILE A 203 28.33 2.84 3.36
CA ILE A 203 27.83 4.05 2.68
C ILE A 203 28.20 5.33 3.46
N SER A 204 28.06 5.32 4.79
CA SER A 204 28.42 6.48 5.64
C SER A 204 29.92 6.80 5.67
N GLU A 205 30.80 5.90 5.23
CA GLU A 205 32.24 6.16 5.11
C GLU A 205 32.57 7.01 3.87
N TYR A 206 31.69 7.05 2.87
CA TYR A 206 31.86 7.81 1.64
C TYR A 206 31.00 9.06 1.57
N GLU A 207 29.83 9.01 2.20
CA GLU A 207 28.88 10.11 2.20
C GLU A 207 28.58 10.58 3.61
N ASN A 208 28.79 11.87 3.85
CA ASN A 208 28.43 12.48 5.11
C ASN A 208 26.93 12.71 5.15
N ARG A 209 26.25 11.83 5.87
CA ARG A 209 24.80 11.87 6.11
C ARG A 209 24.27 13.24 6.55
N ASP A 210 25.06 14.03 7.28
CA ASP A 210 24.61 15.35 7.75
C ASP A 210 24.41 16.35 6.60
N ASP A 211 24.88 16.03 5.39
CA ASP A 211 24.72 16.91 4.24
C ASP A 211 23.34 16.72 3.57
N TYR A 212 22.71 15.55 3.75
CA TYR A 212 21.46 15.20 3.05
C TYR A 212 20.43 14.44 3.90
N SER A 213 20.58 14.28 5.22
CA SER A 213 19.58 13.52 6.00
C SER A 213 18.23 14.21 6.14
N PHE A 214 17.16 13.42 6.18
CA PHE A 214 15.80 13.91 6.39
C PHE A 214 15.62 14.57 7.77
N GLU A 215 16.25 14.05 8.81
CA GLU A 215 16.11 14.56 10.18
C GLU A 215 16.70 15.97 10.34
N LYS A 216 17.64 16.37 9.48
CA LYS A 216 18.23 17.70 9.46
C LYS A 216 17.56 18.64 8.46
N TRP A 217 17.23 18.13 7.26
CA TRP A 217 16.81 18.96 6.13
C TRP A 217 15.33 18.81 5.77
N GLY A 218 14.58 17.93 6.42
CA GLY A 218 13.21 17.62 6.02
C GLY A 218 13.18 17.16 4.56
N MET A 219 12.20 17.62 3.78
CA MET A 219 12.04 17.25 2.36
C MET A 219 13.11 17.84 1.44
N ASP A 220 13.87 18.85 1.88
CA ASP A 220 14.95 19.43 1.08
C ASP A 220 16.10 18.43 0.87
N PHE A 221 16.10 17.30 1.59
CA PHE A 221 17.04 16.20 1.40
C PHE A 221 17.14 15.75 -0.07
N ASN A 222 16.02 15.79 -0.80
CA ASN A 222 15.92 15.35 -2.19
C ASN A 222 16.90 16.14 -3.06
N GLU A 223 16.90 17.46 -2.92
CA GLU A 223 17.78 18.37 -3.65
C GLU A 223 19.22 18.33 -3.12
N ARG A 224 19.39 18.19 -1.80
CA ARG A 224 20.71 18.12 -1.15
C ARG A 224 21.57 16.96 -1.62
N LEU A 225 20.98 15.87 -2.08
CA LEU A 225 21.71 14.75 -2.68
C LEU A 225 22.49 15.14 -3.93
N MET A 226 22.12 16.22 -4.64
CA MET A 226 22.91 16.73 -5.77
C MET A 226 24.28 17.25 -5.36
N ASP A 227 24.41 17.76 -4.13
CA ASP A 227 25.67 18.32 -3.60
C ASP A 227 26.64 17.22 -3.13
N THR A 228 26.19 15.95 -3.11
CA THR A 228 26.99 14.77 -2.74
C THR A 228 27.72 14.17 -3.94
N SER A 229 28.50 13.10 -3.75
CA SER A 229 29.15 12.42 -4.90
C SER A 229 28.14 11.74 -5.84
N MET A 230 26.87 11.63 -5.45
CA MET A 230 25.81 11.12 -6.31
C MET A 230 25.44 12.07 -7.46
N GLY A 231 25.59 13.39 -7.26
CA GLY A 231 25.37 14.40 -8.30
C GLY A 231 23.97 14.42 -8.92
N LYS A 232 22.96 13.91 -8.21
CA LYS A 232 21.56 13.78 -8.65
C LYS A 232 20.63 14.02 -7.46
N THR A 233 19.40 14.45 -7.73
CA THR A 233 18.38 14.42 -6.67
C THR A 233 18.06 12.97 -6.28
N PHE A 234 17.43 12.76 -5.12
CA PHE A 234 17.00 11.41 -4.73
C PHE A 234 16.07 10.79 -5.78
N GLU A 235 15.10 11.54 -6.29
CA GLU A 235 14.17 11.07 -7.32
C GLU A 235 14.87 10.70 -8.63
N GLU A 236 15.82 11.52 -9.09
CA GLU A 236 16.63 11.23 -10.28
C GLU A 236 17.50 10.00 -10.08
N PHE A 237 18.03 9.82 -8.87
CA PHE A 237 18.79 8.63 -8.50
C PHE A 237 17.92 7.37 -8.57
N ILE A 238 16.73 7.37 -7.95
CA ILE A 238 15.77 6.25 -8.02
C ILE A 238 15.39 5.96 -9.48
N ASN A 239 15.02 6.97 -10.26
CA ASN A 239 14.65 6.80 -11.65
C ASN A 239 15.81 6.24 -12.48
N GLY A 240 17.06 6.57 -12.14
CA GLY A 240 18.25 6.01 -12.78
C GLY A 240 18.47 4.51 -12.52
N LEU A 241 17.89 3.95 -11.45
CA LEU A 241 17.98 2.53 -11.11
C LEU A 241 16.88 1.67 -11.77
N LEU A 242 15.79 2.30 -12.21
CA LEU A 242 14.63 1.62 -12.77
C LEU A 242 14.74 1.52 -14.29
N THR A 243 14.33 0.36 -14.85
CA THR A 243 14.09 0.23 -16.30
C THR A 243 12.90 1.09 -16.74
N GLU A 244 12.78 1.40 -18.04
CA GLU A 244 11.66 2.20 -18.56
C GLU A 244 10.28 1.64 -18.18
N ASN A 245 10.12 0.31 -18.23
CA ASN A 245 8.88 -0.35 -17.82
C ASN A 245 8.61 -0.26 -16.31
N GLN A 246 9.65 -0.14 -15.48
CA GLN A 246 9.50 0.01 -14.03
C GLN A 246 9.23 1.46 -13.64
N LYS A 247 9.75 2.45 -14.39
CA LYS A 247 9.47 3.88 -14.17
C LYS A 247 7.99 4.21 -14.30
N SER A 248 7.26 3.53 -15.20
CA SER A 248 5.81 3.71 -15.34
C SER A 248 4.99 2.94 -14.29
N ASN A 249 5.62 2.02 -13.54
CA ASN A 249 4.94 1.19 -12.57
C ASN A 249 5.13 1.75 -11.14
N LEU A 250 4.02 2.18 -10.54
CA LEU A 250 4.01 2.80 -9.22
C LEU A 250 4.52 1.88 -8.10
N TYR A 251 4.29 0.55 -8.18
CA TYR A 251 4.78 -0.40 -7.19
C TYR A 251 6.31 -0.41 -7.11
N TYR A 252 6.99 -0.47 -8.27
CA TYR A 252 8.45 -0.46 -8.29
C TYR A 252 9.01 0.87 -7.79
N ARG A 253 8.45 1.99 -8.26
CA ARG A 253 8.82 3.31 -7.76
C ARG A 253 8.64 3.42 -6.25
N PHE A 254 7.53 2.91 -5.73
CA PHE A 254 7.25 2.89 -4.29
C PHE A 254 8.31 2.11 -3.51
N ASN A 255 8.51 0.84 -3.86
CA ASN A 255 9.40 -0.04 -3.10
C ASN A 255 10.86 0.43 -3.15
N TYR A 256 11.32 0.92 -4.31
CA TYR A 256 12.67 1.48 -4.43
C TYR A 256 12.83 2.76 -3.61
N THR A 257 11.90 3.71 -3.74
CA THR A 257 11.91 4.95 -2.94
C THR A 257 11.94 4.62 -1.45
N TYR A 258 11.01 3.79 -0.97
CA TYR A 258 10.90 3.45 0.45
C TYR A 258 12.16 2.76 1.00
N THR A 259 12.65 1.74 0.29
CA THR A 259 13.76 0.92 0.75
C THR A 259 15.08 1.70 0.73
N LEU A 260 15.30 2.50 -0.30
CA LEU A 260 16.54 3.23 -0.50
C LEU A 260 16.70 4.43 0.45
N LEU A 261 15.60 4.95 1.02
CA LEU A 261 15.67 5.93 2.12
C LEU A 261 16.54 5.41 3.28
N GLU A 262 16.35 4.15 3.68
CA GLU A 262 17.14 3.60 4.77
C GLU A 262 18.51 3.13 4.30
N MET A 263 18.59 2.46 3.14
CA MET A 263 19.88 1.93 2.65
C MET A 263 20.91 3.04 2.50
N TYR A 264 20.52 4.22 2.01
CA TYR A 264 21.39 5.38 1.87
C TYR A 264 21.46 6.28 3.11
N ASN A 265 20.92 5.82 4.24
CA ASN A 265 20.89 6.56 5.51
C ASN A 265 20.20 7.94 5.45
N ILE A 266 19.33 8.17 4.46
CA ILE A 266 18.49 9.38 4.40
C ILE A 266 17.60 9.41 5.63
N THR A 267 17.00 8.27 5.97
CA THR A 267 16.39 8.01 7.27
C THR A 267 17.29 7.11 8.12
N GLN A 268 17.26 7.31 9.43
CA GLN A 268 17.91 6.38 10.35
C GLN A 268 17.07 6.18 11.61
N GLU A 269 16.40 5.04 11.69
CA GLU A 269 15.66 4.68 12.89
C GLU A 269 16.57 4.53 14.10
N ARG A 270 16.12 5.02 15.26
CA ARG A 270 16.87 4.97 16.51
C ARG A 270 16.05 4.33 17.62
N ILE A 271 16.69 3.46 18.40
CA ILE A 271 16.09 2.79 19.56
C ILE A 271 16.60 3.41 20.87
N GLY A 272 15.66 3.62 21.79
CA GLY A 272 15.91 3.98 23.19
C GLY A 272 16.34 5.43 23.40
N ARG A 273 16.36 5.86 24.65
CA ARG A 273 16.70 7.25 25.04
C ARG A 273 18.10 7.72 24.59
N LYS A 274 19.01 6.79 24.34
CA LYS A 274 20.39 7.06 23.90
C LYS A 274 20.56 7.08 22.37
N GLY A 275 19.50 6.83 21.61
CA GLY A 275 19.47 7.04 20.15
C GLY A 275 20.37 6.11 19.33
N LYS A 276 20.51 4.83 19.71
CA LYS A 276 21.31 3.87 18.91
C LYS A 276 20.56 3.50 17.62
N PRO A 277 21.23 3.32 16.47
CA PRO A 277 20.57 2.87 15.25
C PRO A 277 19.82 1.54 15.47
N LYS A 278 18.58 1.45 14.97
CA LYS A 278 17.80 0.21 14.96
C LYS A 278 18.47 -0.78 14.02
N LYS A 279 18.60 -2.02 14.47
CA LYS A 279 19.06 -3.12 13.62
C LYS A 279 17.84 -3.83 13.06
N PHE A 280 17.88 -4.11 11.77
CA PHE A 280 16.87 -4.87 11.05
C PHE A 280 17.50 -5.44 9.78
N ASN A 281 16.86 -6.45 9.21
CA ASN A 281 17.29 -7.08 7.96
C ASN A 281 16.45 -6.55 6.78
N PHE A 282 16.81 -6.89 5.54
CA PHE A 282 16.09 -6.39 4.38
C PHE A 282 14.66 -6.92 4.30
N GLU A 283 14.41 -8.16 4.74
CA GLU A 283 13.07 -8.74 4.77
C GLU A 283 12.10 -7.92 5.64
N SER A 284 12.49 -7.59 6.87
CA SER A 284 11.68 -6.75 7.76
C SER A 284 11.44 -5.34 7.18
N LEU A 285 12.46 -4.72 6.56
CA LEU A 285 12.28 -3.45 5.85
C LEU A 285 11.27 -3.57 4.70
N ASN A 286 11.31 -4.68 3.96
CA ASN A 286 10.39 -4.95 2.86
C ASN A 286 8.96 -5.19 3.37
N VAL A 287 8.78 -5.86 4.51
CA VAL A 287 7.45 -6.03 5.12
C VAL A 287 6.86 -4.70 5.56
N ASP A 288 7.65 -3.81 6.17
CA ASP A 288 7.24 -2.43 6.48
C ASP A 288 6.87 -1.65 5.20
N ALA A 289 7.64 -1.82 4.13
CA ALA A 289 7.34 -1.21 2.83
C ALA A 289 6.02 -1.75 2.25
N LEU A 290 5.74 -3.05 2.39
CA LEU A 290 4.49 -3.65 1.94
C LEU A 290 3.29 -3.13 2.72
N HIS A 291 3.37 -2.98 4.05
CA HIS A 291 2.31 -2.34 4.83
C HIS A 291 2.03 -0.92 4.33
N ALA A 292 3.07 -0.12 4.14
CA ALA A 292 2.93 1.24 3.61
C ALA A 292 2.39 1.25 2.16
N TRP A 293 2.78 0.29 1.33
CA TRP A 293 2.25 0.15 -0.03
C TRP A 293 0.77 -0.17 -0.02
N PHE A 294 0.32 -1.20 0.70
CA PHE A 294 -1.10 -1.56 0.72
C PHE A 294 -1.96 -0.48 1.37
N ALA A 295 -1.41 0.24 2.35
CA ALA A 295 -2.09 1.39 2.92
C ALA A 295 -2.27 2.55 1.94
N SER A 296 -1.48 2.66 0.85
CA SER A 296 -1.66 3.71 -0.17
C SER A 296 -3.00 3.60 -0.91
N PHE A 297 -3.69 2.46 -0.80
CA PHE A 297 -5.03 2.23 -1.37
C PHE A 297 -6.17 2.57 -0.39
N SER A 298 -5.79 3.08 0.79
CA SER A 298 -6.68 3.51 1.87
C SER A 298 -6.59 5.02 2.10
N ASP A 299 -7.60 5.58 2.77
CA ASP A 299 -7.61 7.00 3.15
C ASP A 299 -6.64 7.25 4.32
N TYR A 300 -6.46 6.25 5.20
CA TYR A 300 -5.59 6.32 6.37
C TYR A 300 -4.70 5.08 6.50
N LEU A 301 -3.42 5.30 6.82
CA LEU A 301 -2.51 4.34 7.43
C LEU A 301 -2.46 4.62 8.94
N VAL A 302 -2.81 3.64 9.77
CA VAL A 302 -2.67 3.73 11.23
C VAL A 302 -1.55 2.80 11.70
N THR A 303 -0.50 3.35 12.30
CA THR A 303 0.62 2.59 12.86
C THR A 303 1.27 3.40 13.96
N ASP A 304 1.85 2.76 14.98
CA ASP A 304 2.72 3.43 15.96
C ASP A 304 4.21 3.16 15.73
N ASP A 305 4.58 2.50 14.63
CA ASP A 305 5.99 2.41 14.22
C ASP A 305 6.43 3.75 13.62
N LYS A 306 7.21 4.50 14.40
CA LYS A 306 7.73 5.82 14.00
C LYS A 306 8.64 5.77 12.78
N GLY A 307 9.37 4.68 12.61
CA GLY A 307 10.22 4.45 11.44
C GLY A 307 9.39 4.30 10.18
N MET A 308 8.33 3.50 10.23
CA MET A 308 7.40 3.37 9.12
C MET A 308 6.66 4.68 8.84
N GLN A 309 6.20 5.41 9.88
CA GLN A 309 5.54 6.72 9.70
C GLN A 309 6.38 7.69 8.87
N VAL A 310 7.67 7.84 9.22
CA VAL A 310 8.58 8.77 8.52
C VAL A 310 8.82 8.33 7.08
N LYS A 311 9.18 7.05 6.87
CA LYS A 311 9.48 6.53 5.52
C LYS A 311 8.26 6.57 4.60
N ALA A 312 7.09 6.18 5.10
CA ALA A 312 5.84 6.27 4.37
C ALA A 312 5.49 7.74 4.05
N ALA A 313 5.66 8.68 5.00
CA ALA A 313 5.36 10.09 4.75
C ALA A 313 6.23 10.69 3.65
N ILE A 314 7.53 10.39 3.65
CA ILE A 314 8.47 10.83 2.60
C ILE A 314 8.06 10.21 1.25
N THR A 315 7.86 8.89 1.23
CA THR A 315 7.56 8.15 0.01
C THR A 315 6.23 8.61 -0.59
N TYR A 316 5.20 8.80 0.24
CA TYR A 316 3.90 9.30 -0.21
C TYR A 316 3.99 10.70 -0.78
N HIS A 317 4.75 11.60 -0.15
CA HIS A 317 4.94 12.95 -0.67
C HIS A 317 5.63 12.95 -2.04
N LEU A 318 6.76 12.23 -2.17
CA LEU A 318 7.52 12.17 -3.44
C LEU A 318 6.71 11.53 -4.58
N LEU A 319 5.79 10.62 -4.25
CA LEU A 319 4.98 9.90 -5.25
C LEU A 319 3.55 10.45 -5.40
N GLY A 320 3.20 11.53 -4.69
CA GLY A 320 1.86 12.13 -4.75
C GLY A 320 0.74 11.23 -4.21
N ILE A 321 1.04 10.35 -3.25
CA ILE A 321 0.07 9.47 -2.61
C ILE A 321 -0.67 10.25 -1.51
N PRO A 322 -2.02 10.35 -1.54
CA PRO A 322 -2.78 11.21 -0.64
C PRO A 322 -3.12 10.58 0.71
N THR A 323 -2.78 9.29 0.91
CA THR A 323 -3.05 8.55 2.16
C THR A 323 -2.46 9.28 3.36
N LYS A 324 -3.28 9.50 4.38
CA LYS A 324 -2.86 10.16 5.62
C LYS A 324 -2.29 9.14 6.59
N ILE A 325 -1.18 9.47 7.22
CA ILE A 325 -0.52 8.61 8.21
C ILE A 325 -0.89 9.10 9.60
N LEU A 326 -1.39 8.20 10.45
CA LEU A 326 -1.85 8.48 11.80
C LEU A 326 -1.15 7.55 12.80
N SER A 327 -0.80 8.08 13.96
CA SER A 327 -0.59 7.25 15.15
C SER A 327 -1.93 6.76 15.72
N SER A 328 -1.90 5.80 16.64
CA SER A 328 -3.10 5.39 17.37
C SER A 328 -3.72 6.57 18.13
N ALA A 329 -2.89 7.47 18.69
CA ALA A 329 -3.33 8.69 19.35
C ALA A 329 -4.00 9.67 18.38
N ASP A 330 -3.44 9.86 17.17
CA ASP A 330 -4.03 10.74 16.16
C ASP A 330 -5.38 10.16 15.65
N PHE A 331 -5.44 8.84 15.48
CA PHE A 331 -6.67 8.15 15.11
C PHE A 331 -7.76 8.35 16.16
N LEU A 332 -7.42 8.23 17.46
CA LEU A 332 -8.33 8.54 18.55
C LEU A 332 -8.78 10.00 18.55
N ASN A 333 -7.88 10.97 18.30
CA ASN A 333 -8.27 12.37 18.23
C ASN A 333 -9.29 12.65 17.10
N LEU A 334 -9.25 11.87 16.01
CA LEU A 334 -10.19 11.98 14.90
C LEU A 334 -11.46 11.13 15.06
N TYR A 335 -11.46 10.15 15.97
CA TYR A 335 -12.54 9.16 16.07
C TYR A 335 -13.92 9.80 16.30
N LEU A 336 -13.98 10.88 17.09
CA LEU A 336 -15.24 11.59 17.37
C LEU A 336 -15.86 12.16 16.10
N ASN A 337 -15.03 12.70 15.20
CA ASN A 337 -15.49 13.25 13.93
C ASN A 337 -15.99 12.13 13.00
N PHE A 338 -15.39 10.95 13.08
CA PHE A 338 -15.81 9.78 12.30
C PHE A 338 -17.11 9.15 12.80
N ASN A 339 -17.38 9.26 14.10
CA ASN A 339 -18.55 8.68 14.74
C ASN A 339 -19.83 9.51 14.53
N GLU A 340 -19.69 10.81 14.20
CA GLU A 340 -20.82 11.71 13.98
C GLU A 340 -21.76 11.15 12.89
N GLU A 341 -23.00 10.85 13.27
CA GLU A 341 -24.02 10.39 12.33
C GLU A 341 -24.74 11.59 11.70
N GLU A 342 -24.68 11.67 10.38
CA GLU A 342 -25.29 12.76 9.63
C GLU A 342 -26.78 12.49 9.42
N ALA A 343 -27.66 13.27 10.04
CA ALA A 343 -29.07 13.33 9.64
C ALA A 343 -29.20 13.93 8.22
N ALA A 344 -30.24 13.54 7.47
CA ALA A 344 -30.45 14.01 6.09
C ALA A 344 -30.51 15.56 5.98
N SER A 345 -31.18 16.22 6.93
CA SER A 345 -31.26 17.69 7.00
C SER A 345 -29.89 18.34 7.25
N ASN A 346 -29.06 17.69 8.07
CA ASN A 346 -27.71 18.16 8.38
C ASN A 346 -26.81 18.02 7.14
N LEU A 347 -26.97 16.95 6.36
CA LEU A 347 -26.21 16.75 5.11
C LEU A 347 -26.44 17.90 4.12
N LEU A 348 -27.71 18.21 3.82
CA LEU A 348 -28.03 19.29 2.87
C LEU A 348 -27.56 20.66 3.39
N THR A 349 -27.67 20.91 4.69
CA THR A 349 -27.18 22.15 5.30
C THR A 349 -25.66 22.27 5.16
N LYS A 350 -24.92 21.17 5.38
CA LYS A 350 -23.47 21.11 5.16
C LYS A 350 -23.10 21.37 3.70
N VAL A 351 -23.81 20.76 2.74
CA VAL A 351 -23.59 21.00 1.30
C VAL A 351 -23.83 22.47 0.94
N ILE A 352 -24.93 23.06 1.40
CA ILE A 352 -25.24 24.48 1.16
C ILE A 352 -24.15 25.40 1.74
N ASN A 353 -23.64 25.05 2.92
CA ASN A 353 -22.54 25.80 3.55
C ASN A 353 -21.24 25.66 2.74
N ASP A 354 -20.94 24.47 2.25
CA ASP A 354 -19.76 24.23 1.42
C ASP A 354 -19.83 24.98 0.09
N VAL A 355 -20.98 25.03 -0.57
CA VAL A 355 -21.17 25.81 -1.80
C VAL A 355 -20.80 27.29 -1.62
N LYS A 356 -21.05 27.86 -0.45
CA LYS A 356 -20.76 29.27 -0.15
C LYS A 356 -19.29 29.53 0.15
N ASN A 357 -18.56 28.53 0.66
CA ASN A 357 -17.26 28.74 1.29
C ASN A 357 -16.10 27.97 0.64
N GLN A 358 -16.36 27.00 -0.25
CA GLN A 358 -15.35 26.06 -0.74
C GLN A 358 -14.83 26.35 -2.14
N HIS A 359 -13.74 25.64 -2.49
CA HIS A 359 -13.07 25.78 -3.78
C HIS A 359 -13.86 25.09 -4.91
N LEU A 360 -14.33 25.91 -5.85
CA LEU A 360 -14.89 25.47 -7.12
C LEU A 360 -13.76 24.87 -7.98
N ILE A 361 -13.87 23.58 -8.30
CA ILE A 361 -12.88 22.86 -9.11
C ILE A 361 -13.18 23.04 -10.60
N ASN A 362 -14.47 23.00 -10.95
CA ASN A 362 -14.91 23.04 -12.34
C ASN A 362 -16.28 23.71 -12.44
N ASP A 363 -16.47 24.50 -13.50
CA ASP A 363 -17.73 25.16 -13.87
C ASP A 363 -17.97 24.92 -15.35
N VAL A 364 -18.88 24.00 -15.66
CA VAL A 364 -19.29 23.68 -17.03
C VAL A 364 -20.68 24.24 -17.22
N THR A 365 -20.78 25.35 -17.93
CA THR A 365 -22.05 25.97 -18.30
C THR A 365 -22.22 25.95 -19.82
N ASN A 366 -23.26 25.27 -20.32
CA ASN A 366 -23.71 25.31 -21.71
C ASN A 366 -25.22 25.62 -21.77
N ARG A 367 -25.80 25.70 -22.97
CA ARG A 367 -27.21 26.15 -23.15
C ARG A 367 -28.23 25.36 -22.33
N ASN A 368 -27.96 24.09 -22.01
CA ASN A 368 -28.93 23.17 -21.41
C ASN A 368 -28.45 22.56 -20.07
N LEU A 369 -27.23 22.89 -19.63
CA LEU A 369 -26.60 22.27 -18.47
C LEU A 369 -25.71 23.29 -17.76
N CYS A 370 -25.95 23.50 -16.47
CA CYS A 370 -25.01 24.18 -15.57
C CYS A 370 -24.55 23.15 -14.54
N CYS A 371 -23.27 22.78 -14.59
CA CYS A 371 -22.65 21.80 -13.70
C CYS A 371 -21.46 22.42 -12.98
N LYS A 372 -21.55 22.48 -11.64
CA LYS A 372 -20.48 22.99 -10.77
C LYS A 372 -19.94 21.87 -9.90
N THR A 373 -18.62 21.68 -9.91
CA THR A 373 -17.93 20.65 -9.12
C THR A 373 -17.12 21.29 -8.00
N PHE A 374 -17.25 20.77 -6.78
CA PHE A 374 -16.59 21.31 -5.59
C PHE A 374 -15.73 20.24 -4.90
N LYS A 375 -14.61 20.67 -4.31
CA LYS A 375 -13.84 19.85 -3.36
C LYS A 375 -14.38 20.13 -1.97
N SER A 376 -14.80 19.10 -1.24
CA SER A 376 -15.22 19.30 0.15
C SER A 376 -14.03 19.27 1.10
N THR A 377 -14.11 20.00 2.20
CA THR A 377 -13.16 19.90 3.32
C THR A 377 -13.47 18.74 4.26
N GLN A 378 -14.63 18.12 4.13
CA GLN A 378 -15.08 16.99 4.95
C GLN A 378 -15.52 15.81 4.08
N HIS A 379 -15.67 14.64 4.68
CA HIS A 379 -16.19 13.46 4.01
C HIS A 379 -17.68 13.28 4.33
N TYR A 380 -18.53 13.57 3.36
CA TYR A 380 -19.97 13.31 3.47
C TYR A 380 -20.23 11.81 3.61
N LEU A 381 -21.03 11.45 4.60
CA LEU A 381 -21.37 10.06 4.94
C LEU A 381 -20.16 9.17 5.25
N ASN A 382 -19.00 9.75 5.60
CA ASN A 382 -17.70 9.07 5.64
C ASN A 382 -17.34 8.41 4.30
N TYR A 383 -17.70 9.02 3.17
CA TYR A 383 -17.38 8.51 1.84
C TYR A 383 -17.01 9.61 0.85
N ALA A 384 -17.93 10.51 0.55
CA ALA A 384 -17.77 11.44 -0.56
C ALA A 384 -16.88 12.61 -0.16
N ASN A 385 -15.83 12.86 -0.95
CA ASN A 385 -14.89 13.98 -0.78
C ASN A 385 -15.13 15.09 -1.84
N ARG A 386 -16.07 14.85 -2.75
CA ARG A 386 -16.48 15.80 -3.78
C ARG A 386 -18.00 15.78 -3.91
N PHE A 387 -18.51 16.89 -4.42
CA PHE A 387 -19.89 16.96 -4.86
C PHE A 387 -20.04 17.82 -6.11
N GLN A 388 -21.09 17.51 -6.86
CA GLN A 388 -21.50 18.23 -8.05
C GLN A 388 -22.92 18.75 -7.87
N ILE A 389 -23.17 19.93 -8.41
CA ILE A 389 -24.50 20.52 -8.51
C ILE A 389 -24.80 20.71 -9.99
N VAL A 390 -25.85 20.05 -10.46
CA VAL A 390 -26.29 20.09 -11.84
C VAL A 390 -27.69 20.67 -11.88
N GLU A 391 -27.84 21.79 -12.58
CA GLU A 391 -29.13 22.44 -12.80
C GLU A 391 -29.71 22.04 -14.15
N PHE A 392 -30.91 21.47 -14.12
CA PHE A 392 -31.77 21.23 -15.27
C PHE A 392 -32.92 22.25 -15.28
N GLU A 393 -33.75 22.24 -16.34
CA GLU A 393 -34.89 23.15 -16.47
C GLU A 393 -35.87 23.03 -15.29
N ASN A 394 -36.23 21.80 -14.91
CA ASN A 394 -37.26 21.52 -13.90
C ASN A 394 -36.71 20.87 -12.61
N GLU A 395 -35.41 20.58 -12.55
CA GLU A 395 -34.81 19.81 -11.46
C GLU A 395 -33.43 20.36 -11.10
N LEU A 396 -33.03 20.16 -9.84
CA LEU A 396 -31.68 20.36 -9.34
C LEU A 396 -31.16 19.00 -8.86
N HIS A 397 -30.00 18.60 -9.35
CA HIS A 397 -29.36 17.35 -8.96
C HIS A 397 -28.08 17.66 -8.18
N ILE A 398 -27.93 17.03 -7.01
CA ILE A 398 -26.71 17.06 -6.22
C ILE A 398 -26.12 15.65 -6.25
N THR A 399 -24.90 15.50 -6.75
CA THR A 399 -24.21 14.22 -6.82
C THR A 399 -23.01 14.24 -5.87
N LEU A 400 -23.05 13.42 -4.82
CA LEU A 400 -21.91 13.20 -3.92
C LEU A 400 -21.11 12.00 -4.42
N TYR A 401 -19.80 12.12 -4.46
CA TYR A 401 -18.93 11.03 -4.90
C TYR A 401 -17.56 11.09 -4.27
N CYS A 402 -16.84 9.96 -4.31
CA CYS A 402 -15.48 9.90 -3.84
C CYS A 402 -14.53 9.83 -5.03
N TYR A 403 -13.70 10.85 -5.18
CA TYR A 403 -12.59 10.81 -6.11
C TYR A 403 -11.37 10.21 -5.42
N ARG A 404 -10.85 9.13 -5.99
CA ARG A 404 -9.56 8.54 -5.64
C ARG A 404 -8.64 8.62 -6.85
N GLU A 405 -7.34 8.70 -6.60
CA GLU A 405 -6.34 8.69 -7.67
C GLU A 405 -6.44 7.41 -8.50
N ASP A 406 -6.05 7.49 -9.78
CA ASP A 406 -6.29 6.44 -10.78
C ASP A 406 -5.71 5.06 -10.44
N TYR A 407 -4.66 5.02 -9.61
CA TYR A 407 -4.05 3.76 -9.18
C TYR A 407 -4.88 3.05 -8.09
N ILE A 408 -5.79 3.74 -7.41
CA ILE A 408 -6.69 3.17 -6.40
C ILE A 408 -7.98 2.75 -7.10
N TYR A 409 -7.96 1.58 -7.74
CA TYR A 409 -9.07 1.10 -8.55
C TYR A 409 -10.35 0.84 -7.73
N GLY A 410 -11.41 1.57 -8.10
CA GLY A 410 -12.81 1.26 -7.82
C GLY A 410 -13.26 1.30 -6.37
N TYR A 411 -14.58 1.21 -6.16
CA TYR A 411 -15.17 0.97 -4.85
C TYR A 411 -15.08 -0.51 -4.44
N MET A 412 -15.03 -0.78 -3.15
CA MET A 412 -15.19 -2.12 -2.59
C MET A 412 -16.68 -2.41 -2.36
N TYR A 413 -17.11 -3.65 -2.50
CA TYR A 413 -18.47 -4.05 -2.15
C TYR A 413 -18.84 -3.72 -0.70
N ALA A 414 -17.87 -3.81 0.20
CA ALA A 414 -18.02 -3.38 1.58
C ALA A 414 -18.43 -1.91 1.71
N GLU A 415 -17.94 -1.04 0.82
CA GLU A 415 -18.30 0.36 0.81
C GLU A 415 -19.76 0.56 0.38
N VAL A 416 -20.23 -0.20 -0.61
CA VAL A 416 -21.64 -0.22 -1.01
C VAL A 416 -22.51 -0.65 0.17
N ARG A 417 -22.15 -1.76 0.82
CA ARG A 417 -22.89 -2.31 1.96
C ARG A 417 -23.02 -1.31 3.10
N VAL A 418 -21.91 -0.72 3.53
CA VAL A 418 -21.90 0.26 4.63
C VAL A 418 -22.67 1.52 4.25
N LEU A 419 -22.54 1.99 3.00
CA LEU A 419 -23.24 3.18 2.53
C LEU A 419 -24.75 2.97 2.45
N VAL A 420 -25.21 1.83 1.91
CA VAL A 420 -26.64 1.46 1.87
C VAL A 420 -27.20 1.38 3.28
N ASN A 421 -26.53 0.69 4.20
CA ASN A 421 -26.99 0.58 5.58
C ASN A 421 -27.07 1.95 6.28
N LYS A 422 -26.12 2.84 6.02
CA LYS A 422 -26.15 4.21 6.54
C LYS A 422 -27.35 4.99 5.99
N LEU A 423 -27.63 4.90 4.68
CA LEU A 423 -28.81 5.55 4.10
C LEU A 423 -30.13 4.94 4.58
N LEU A 424 -30.20 3.63 4.82
CA LEU A 424 -31.38 3.00 5.42
C LEU A 424 -31.65 3.56 6.83
N HIS A 425 -30.60 3.81 7.61
CA HIS A 425 -30.76 4.42 8.94
C HIS A 425 -31.26 5.86 8.86
N ILE A 426 -30.74 6.65 7.90
CA ILE A 426 -31.08 8.08 7.75
C ILE A 426 -32.45 8.29 7.10
N LEU A 427 -32.72 7.55 6.02
CA LEU A 427 -33.88 7.76 5.15
C LEU A 427 -35.04 6.82 5.50
N GLY A 428 -34.76 5.63 6.03
CA GLY A 428 -35.73 4.56 6.26
C GLY A 428 -35.66 3.47 5.20
N ILE A 429 -36.74 2.70 5.07
CA ILE A 429 -36.84 1.60 4.09
C ILE A 429 -36.71 2.16 2.66
N ASP A 430 -35.97 1.46 1.81
CA ASP A 430 -35.80 1.80 0.39
C ASP A 430 -37.09 1.55 -0.42
N ASP A 431 -37.20 2.18 -1.60
CA ASP A 431 -38.40 2.12 -2.43
C ASP A 431 -38.78 0.70 -2.85
N GLU A 432 -37.80 -0.21 -2.92
CA GLU A 432 -37.99 -1.62 -3.27
C GLU A 432 -38.07 -2.55 -2.04
N SER A 433 -38.01 -1.99 -0.82
CA SER A 433 -38.04 -2.73 0.44
C SER A 433 -37.02 -3.87 0.53
N LYS A 434 -35.85 -3.69 -0.09
CA LYS A 434 -34.77 -4.69 -0.10
C LYS A 434 -34.07 -4.81 1.24
N GLY A 435 -34.14 -3.79 2.10
CA GLY A 435 -33.49 -3.80 3.40
C GLY A 435 -31.96 -3.84 3.28
N SER A 436 -31.29 -4.52 4.20
CA SER A 436 -29.82 -4.58 4.25
C SER A 436 -29.22 -5.10 2.94
N PHE A 437 -28.10 -4.51 2.52
CA PHE A 437 -27.43 -4.92 1.30
C PHE A 437 -26.71 -6.27 1.49
N GLU A 438 -27.20 -7.31 0.82
CA GLU A 438 -26.49 -8.57 0.64
C GLU A 438 -25.57 -8.46 -0.59
N LEU A 439 -24.35 -8.99 -0.45
CA LEU A 439 -23.35 -8.99 -1.53
C LEU A 439 -23.92 -9.79 -2.73
N PRO A 440 -23.98 -9.22 -3.95
CA PRO A 440 -24.25 -10.05 -5.11
C PRO A 440 -23.08 -11.00 -5.36
N CYS A 441 -23.38 -12.19 -5.89
CA CYS A 441 -22.37 -13.12 -6.43
C CYS A 441 -21.69 -12.59 -7.70
N ASP A 442 -22.23 -11.53 -8.32
CA ASP A 442 -21.81 -10.98 -9.61
C ASP A 442 -21.41 -9.51 -9.52
N ASP A 443 -20.57 -9.08 -10.47
CA ASP A 443 -20.14 -7.68 -10.57
C ASP A 443 -21.32 -6.73 -10.78
N ILE A 444 -21.33 -5.60 -10.05
CA ILE A 444 -22.33 -4.54 -10.24
C ILE A 444 -22.00 -3.81 -11.55
N PRO A 445 -22.84 -3.90 -12.60
CA PRO A 445 -22.53 -3.29 -13.88
C PRO A 445 -22.43 -1.77 -13.76
N PRO A 446 -21.51 -1.11 -14.51
CA PRO A 446 -21.46 0.35 -14.58
C PRO A 446 -22.81 0.94 -15.01
N GLY A 447 -23.19 2.08 -14.43
CA GLY A 447 -24.48 2.74 -14.65
C GLY A 447 -25.66 2.12 -13.88
N THR A 448 -25.45 1.06 -13.09
CA THR A 448 -26.53 0.41 -12.35
C THR A 448 -26.96 1.23 -11.14
N VAL A 449 -28.26 1.49 -11.02
CA VAL A 449 -28.88 1.99 -9.78
C VAL A 449 -28.93 0.85 -8.77
N ILE A 450 -28.16 0.98 -7.70
CA ILE A 450 -28.03 -0.03 -6.65
C ILE A 450 -29.24 0.02 -5.71
N ARG A 451 -29.62 1.23 -5.26
CA ARG A 451 -30.75 1.48 -4.36
C ARG A 451 -31.34 2.86 -4.61
N LYS A 452 -32.63 3.02 -4.26
CA LYS A 452 -33.37 4.27 -4.38
C LYS A 452 -34.26 4.50 -3.15
N TRP A 453 -34.38 5.75 -2.73
CA TRP A 453 -35.29 6.20 -1.69
C TRP A 453 -36.04 7.44 -2.15
N THR A 454 -37.34 7.47 -1.92
CA THR A 454 -38.18 8.64 -2.12
C THR A 454 -38.71 9.09 -0.76
N LYS A 455 -38.28 10.27 -0.30
CA LYS A 455 -38.71 10.83 0.98
C LYS A 455 -39.02 12.31 0.82
N ASP A 456 -40.21 12.70 1.25
CA ASP A 456 -40.78 14.03 1.02
C ASP A 456 -40.85 14.35 -0.48
N LEU A 457 -40.11 15.38 -0.94
CA LEU A 457 -39.97 15.75 -2.35
C LEU A 457 -38.60 15.38 -2.94
N LEU A 458 -37.77 14.67 -2.18
CA LEU A 458 -36.41 14.32 -2.56
C LEU A 458 -36.34 12.87 -3.02
N THR A 459 -35.65 12.66 -4.15
CA THR A 459 -35.27 11.31 -4.58
C THR A 459 -33.78 11.11 -4.37
N TRP A 460 -33.41 10.08 -3.63
CA TRP A 460 -32.04 9.65 -3.41
C TRP A 460 -31.77 8.37 -4.18
N SER A 461 -30.60 8.24 -4.79
CA SER A 461 -30.13 6.97 -5.36
C SER A 461 -28.65 6.75 -5.10
N ILE A 462 -28.26 5.48 -4.99
CA ILE A 462 -26.86 5.05 -5.11
C ILE A 462 -26.70 4.42 -6.48
N GLU A 463 -25.71 4.87 -7.24
CA GLU A 463 -25.45 4.41 -8.60
C GLU A 463 -23.96 4.06 -8.76
N ALA A 464 -23.66 2.95 -9.42
CA ALA A 464 -22.31 2.67 -9.88
C ALA A 464 -22.03 3.52 -11.12
N SER A 465 -20.95 4.30 -11.13
CA SER A 465 -20.60 5.13 -12.28
C SER A 465 -20.29 4.26 -13.51
N ASP A 466 -20.70 4.76 -14.66
CA ASP A 466 -20.38 4.30 -16.01
C ASP A 466 -18.94 4.63 -16.46
N ASN A 467 -18.22 5.46 -15.70
CA ASN A 467 -16.88 5.93 -16.05
C ASN A 467 -15.76 5.01 -15.55
N THR A 468 -14.58 5.18 -16.14
CA THR A 468 -13.33 4.41 -15.92
C THR A 468 -12.85 4.30 -14.47
N HIS A 469 -13.36 5.12 -13.55
CA HIS A 469 -12.89 5.17 -12.16
C HIS A 469 -13.69 4.26 -11.19
N ASN A 470 -14.72 3.55 -11.66
CA ASN A 470 -15.52 2.63 -10.84
C ASN A 470 -15.93 3.27 -9.49
N THR A 471 -16.58 4.43 -9.55
CA THR A 471 -16.96 5.23 -8.38
C THR A 471 -18.45 5.05 -8.04
N LEU A 472 -18.83 5.09 -6.76
CA LEU A 472 -20.24 5.19 -6.38
C LEU A 472 -20.68 6.64 -6.33
N PHE A 473 -21.82 6.93 -6.95
CA PHE A 473 -22.51 8.20 -6.91
C PHE A 473 -23.71 8.12 -5.97
N ILE A 474 -23.87 9.14 -5.13
CA ILE A 474 -25.07 9.36 -4.34
C ILE A 474 -25.77 10.57 -4.95
N ASN A 475 -26.85 10.31 -5.66
CA ASN A 475 -27.61 11.36 -6.35
C ASN A 475 -28.79 11.78 -5.49
N ILE A 476 -28.98 13.09 -5.36
CA ILE A 476 -30.10 13.72 -4.67
C ILE A 476 -30.80 14.61 -5.69
N LYS A 477 -32.04 14.28 -6.03
CA LYS A 477 -32.86 15.04 -6.98
C LYS A 477 -33.88 15.88 -6.23
N LEU A 478 -33.95 17.16 -6.58
CA LEU A 478 -34.88 18.14 -6.05
C LEU A 478 -35.72 18.70 -7.20
N PRO A 479 -37.07 18.71 -7.11
CA PRO A 479 -37.90 19.43 -8.06
C PRO A 479 -37.66 20.94 -7.89
N LYS A 480 -37.53 21.67 -9.01
CA LYS A 480 -37.56 23.14 -8.98
C LYS A 480 -39.02 23.60 -8.77
N PRO A 481 -39.27 24.57 -7.88
CA PRO A 481 -40.61 25.06 -7.58
C PRO A 481 -41.28 25.76 -8.77
#